data_AF-A0AAQ4DER1-F1
#
_entry.id   AF-A0AAQ4DER1-F1
#
_cell.length_a   1.000
_cell.length_b   1.000
_cell.length_c   1.000
_cell.angle_alpha   90.00
_cell.angle_beta   90.00
_cell.angle_gamma   90.00
#
_symmetry.space_group_name_H-M   'P 1'
#
loop_
_entity.id
_entity.type
_entity.pdbx_description
1 polymer ?
#
loop_
_entity_poly.entity_id
_entity_poly.type
_entity_poly.pdbx_seq_one_letter_code
_entity_poly.pdbx_strand_id
1 'polypeptide(L)'
;MRELNSAELLGREVKCWNRGSGCGAVLPASKIAQHFQTECVKSLREEALRKGFTVYQGDKIYLLGYYLSPGVYLQKQSETVTLHARIRLNMGDMDDVVHWPFTKTVKLRVLHPTRWAEREINETLSGRVSGSERPDESSTAAIYTTSSLNLDDLINDGYVERDELRVEFELLP
;
A
#
# COMPACT_ATOMS: atom_id res chain seq x y z
N MET A 1 -0.46 -44.56 2.82
CA MET A 1 -0.39 -43.13 3.21
C MET A 1 -0.87 -42.35 2.01
N ARG A 2 -1.95 -41.56 2.12
CA ARG A 2 -2.53 -40.83 0.99
C ARG A 2 -1.72 -39.54 0.79
N GLU A 3 -1.05 -39.40 -0.34
CA GLU A 3 -0.34 -38.16 -0.68
C GLU A 3 -1.38 -37.07 -0.95
N LEU A 4 -1.29 -35.97 -0.19
CA LEU A 4 -2.10 -34.78 -0.41
C LEU A 4 -1.52 -34.03 -1.61
N ASN A 5 -2.34 -33.77 -2.63
CA ASN A 5 -1.88 -33.00 -3.78
C ASN A 5 -1.80 -31.50 -3.43
N SER A 6 -1.01 -30.73 -4.18
CA SER A 6 -0.77 -29.31 -3.90
C SER A 6 -2.06 -28.47 -3.84
N ALA A 7 -3.09 -28.82 -4.60
CA ALA A 7 -4.36 -28.10 -4.58
C ALA A 7 -5.14 -28.35 -3.28
N GLU A 8 -5.12 -29.59 -2.78
CA GLU A 8 -5.70 -29.94 -1.47
C GLU A 8 -4.97 -29.22 -0.33
N LEU A 9 -3.65 -29.04 -0.42
CA LEU A 9 -2.86 -28.31 0.58
C LEU A 9 -3.17 -26.80 0.55
N LEU A 10 -3.27 -26.22 -0.64
CA LEU A 10 -3.53 -24.79 -0.84
C LEU A 10 -4.94 -24.37 -0.41
N GLY A 11 -5.92 -25.29 -0.44
CA GLY A 11 -7.28 -25.04 0.03
C GLY A 11 -7.47 -25.13 1.54
N ARG A 12 -6.50 -25.61 2.32
CA ARG A 12 -6.66 -25.77 3.78
C ARG A 12 -6.66 -24.42 4.47
N GLU A 13 -7.57 -24.25 5.41
CA GLU A 13 -7.56 -23.09 6.29
C GLU A 13 -6.31 -23.10 7.18
N VAL A 14 -5.59 -21.99 7.16
CA VAL A 14 -4.42 -21.74 7.99
C VAL A 14 -4.63 -20.45 8.77
N LYS A 15 -4.13 -20.44 10.00
CA LYS A 15 -4.09 -19.24 10.82
C LYS A 15 -2.93 -18.37 10.36
N CYS A 16 -3.15 -17.06 10.36
CA CYS A 16 -2.07 -16.10 10.27
C CYS A 16 -1.01 -16.38 11.35
N TRP A 17 0.24 -16.56 10.95
CA TRP A 17 1.37 -16.71 11.87
C TRP A 17 1.56 -15.49 12.79
N ASN A 18 1.06 -14.31 12.40
CA ASN A 18 1.10 -13.08 13.19
C ASN A 18 -0.02 -13.01 14.26
N ARG A 19 -0.63 -14.16 14.60
CA ARG A 19 -1.66 -14.26 15.64
C ARG A 19 -1.20 -13.80 17.02
N GLY A 20 0.07 -14.02 17.36
CA GLY A 20 0.67 -13.51 18.61
C GLY A 20 0.66 -11.98 18.70
N SER A 21 0.58 -11.32 17.55
CA SER A 21 0.53 -9.87 17.42
C SER A 21 -0.90 -9.35 17.18
N GLY A 22 -1.93 -10.18 17.32
CA GLY A 22 -3.34 -9.76 17.25
C GLY A 22 -4.00 -9.93 15.88
N CYS A 23 -3.30 -10.45 14.87
CA CYS A 23 -3.94 -10.76 13.59
C CYS A 23 -4.79 -12.05 13.70
N GLY A 24 -6.10 -11.91 13.54
CA GLY A 24 -7.08 -12.99 13.72
C GLY A 24 -7.37 -13.82 12.47
N ALA A 25 -6.71 -13.55 11.33
CA ALA A 25 -7.10 -14.11 10.05
C ALA A 25 -6.94 -15.64 9.98
N VAL A 26 -7.97 -16.28 9.44
CA VAL A 26 -8.03 -17.71 9.11
C VAL A 26 -8.46 -17.80 7.65
N LEU A 27 -7.55 -18.24 6.77
CA LEU A 27 -7.71 -18.15 5.32
C LEU A 27 -7.18 -19.42 4.66
N PRO A 28 -7.58 -19.76 3.43
CA PRO A 28 -6.91 -20.81 2.66
C PRO A 28 -5.40 -20.54 2.56
N ALA A 29 -4.58 -21.60 2.61
CA ALA A 29 -3.13 -21.49 2.50
C ALA A 29 -2.69 -20.77 1.22
N SER A 30 -3.46 -20.85 0.14
CA SER A 30 -3.24 -20.08 -1.09
C SER A 30 -3.35 -18.56 -0.92
N LYS A 31 -4.10 -18.09 0.08
CA LYS A 31 -4.38 -16.67 0.31
C LYS A 31 -3.58 -16.06 1.46
N ILE A 32 -2.88 -16.87 2.25
CA ILE A 32 -2.18 -16.39 3.43
C ILE A 32 -1.02 -15.43 3.09
N ALA A 33 -0.32 -15.70 1.98
CA ALA A 33 0.75 -14.83 1.49
C ALA A 33 0.23 -13.46 1.02
N GLN A 34 -0.94 -13.46 0.37
CA GLN A 34 -1.61 -12.22 -0.02
C GLN A 34 -2.02 -11.43 1.23
N HIS A 35 -2.67 -12.07 2.20
CA HIS A 35 -3.04 -11.45 3.47
C HIS A 35 -1.86 -10.81 4.20
N PHE A 36 -0.68 -11.44 4.21
CA PHE A 36 0.54 -10.80 4.76
C PHE A 36 0.95 -9.53 4.03
N GLN A 37 0.75 -9.51 2.72
CA GLN A 37 1.12 -8.37 1.89
C GLN A 37 0.10 -7.24 2.00
N THR A 38 -1.17 -7.54 2.30
CA THR A 38 -2.29 -6.59 2.17
C THR A 38 -2.93 -6.15 3.48
N GLU A 39 -2.84 -6.93 4.55
CA GLU A 39 -3.73 -6.81 5.73
C GLU A 39 -3.00 -6.91 7.08
N CYS A 40 -1.67 -6.85 7.09
CA CYS A 40 -0.86 -7.10 8.28
C CYS A 40 0.18 -5.99 8.49
N VAL A 41 -0.23 -4.88 9.10
CA VAL A 41 0.61 -3.68 9.31
C VAL A 41 1.90 -4.01 10.03
N LYS A 42 1.84 -4.87 11.05
CA LYS A 42 3.03 -5.31 11.79
C LYS A 42 4.02 -6.08 10.93
N SER A 43 3.56 -7.01 10.08
CA SER A 43 4.44 -7.72 9.16
C SER A 43 5.06 -6.78 8.12
N LEU A 44 4.28 -5.82 7.59
CA LEU A 44 4.81 -4.80 6.69
C LEU A 44 5.86 -3.91 7.38
N ARG A 45 5.61 -3.51 8.63
CA ARG A 45 6.56 -2.75 9.45
C ARG A 45 7.85 -3.52 9.71
N GLU A 46 7.76 -4.77 10.18
CA GLU A 46 8.93 -5.63 10.43
C GLU A 46 9.75 -5.85 9.16
N GLU A 47 9.08 -6.03 8.02
CA GLU A 47 9.74 -6.18 6.74
C GLU A 47 10.49 -4.92 6.33
N ALA A 48 9.88 -3.74 6.51
CA ALA A 48 10.55 -2.46 6.29
C ALA A 48 11.77 -2.29 7.20
N LEU A 49 11.66 -2.63 8.49
CA LEU A 49 12.79 -2.56 9.44
C LEU A 49 13.95 -3.49 9.06
N ARG A 50 13.62 -4.67 8.51
CA ARG A 50 14.58 -5.70 8.08
C ARG A 50 15.27 -5.33 6.76
N LYS A 51 14.50 -4.97 5.74
CA LYS A 51 14.99 -4.72 4.37
C LYS A 51 15.38 -3.26 4.09
N GLY A 52 14.97 -2.34 4.96
CA GLY A 52 15.07 -0.89 4.75
C GLY A 52 13.78 -0.30 4.17
N PHE A 53 12.96 -1.08 3.48
CA PHE A 53 11.65 -0.66 3.00
C PHE A 53 10.72 -1.84 2.69
N THR A 54 9.42 -1.56 2.57
CA THR A 54 8.46 -2.44 1.91
C THR A 54 7.40 -1.61 1.16
N VAL A 55 6.70 -2.25 0.23
CA VAL A 55 5.65 -1.63 -0.58
C VAL A 55 4.37 -2.45 -0.45
N TYR A 56 3.25 -1.76 -0.23
CA TYR A 56 1.94 -2.29 -0.52
C TYR A 56 1.39 -1.62 -1.78
N GLN A 57 0.88 -2.42 -2.71
CA GLN A 57 0.28 -1.96 -3.95
C GLN A 57 -1.17 -2.43 -4.00
N GLY A 58 -2.10 -1.49 -4.14
CA GLY A 58 -3.51 -1.75 -4.37
C GLY A 58 -3.81 -2.06 -5.83
N ASP A 59 -5.08 -2.37 -6.08
CA ASP A 59 -5.59 -2.70 -7.41
C ASP A 59 -5.49 -1.53 -8.38
N LYS A 60 -5.52 -1.84 -9.68
CA LYS A 60 -5.54 -0.83 -10.74
C LYS A 60 -6.91 -0.17 -10.81
N ILE A 61 -6.94 1.15 -10.80
CA ILE A 61 -8.16 1.97 -10.86
C ILE A 61 -7.94 3.19 -11.75
N TYR A 62 -9.02 3.74 -12.28
CA TYR A 62 -8.99 5.05 -12.95
C TYR A 62 -9.29 6.15 -11.94
N LEU A 63 -8.39 7.13 -11.83
CA LEU A 63 -8.60 8.36 -11.07
C LEU A 63 -8.28 9.57 -11.95
N LEU A 64 -9.26 10.48 -12.12
CA LEU A 64 -9.15 11.65 -13.00
C LEU A 64 -8.63 11.30 -14.42
N GLY A 65 -9.02 10.13 -14.93
CA GLY A 65 -8.59 9.61 -16.23
C GLY A 65 -7.25 8.88 -16.24
N TYR A 66 -6.43 8.97 -15.19
CA TYR A 66 -5.18 8.21 -15.11
C TYR A 66 -5.46 6.78 -14.63
N TYR A 67 -4.95 5.79 -15.35
CA TYR A 67 -4.99 4.41 -14.90
C TYR A 67 -3.79 4.11 -14.01
N LEU A 68 -4.03 3.83 -12.73
CA LEU A 68 -2.95 3.74 -11.75
C LEU A 68 -3.22 2.66 -10.69
N SER A 69 -2.16 2.21 -10.05
CA SER A 69 -2.20 1.40 -8.83
C SER A 69 -1.77 2.28 -7.66
N PRO A 70 -2.69 2.71 -6.79
CA PRO A 70 -2.34 3.43 -5.58
C PRO A 70 -1.71 2.46 -4.57
N GLY A 71 -1.03 2.98 -3.58
CA GLY A 71 -0.44 2.16 -2.54
C GLY A 71 0.27 2.98 -1.49
N VAL A 72 0.99 2.27 -0.62
CA VAL A 72 1.85 2.88 0.38
C VAL A 72 3.26 2.33 0.29
N TYR A 73 4.23 3.20 0.58
CA TYR A 73 5.62 2.85 0.70
C TYR A 73 6.04 3.07 2.15
N LEU A 74 6.53 2.01 2.78
CA LEU A 74 7.04 2.03 4.14
C LEU A 74 8.56 2.07 4.09
N GLN A 75 9.16 3.12 4.64
CA GLN A 75 10.61 3.31 4.64
C GLN A 75 11.15 3.31 6.07
N LYS A 76 12.24 2.57 6.30
CA LYS A 76 12.98 2.63 7.55
C LYS A 76 13.68 3.97 7.69
N GLN A 77 13.49 4.61 8.84
CA GLN A 77 14.21 5.80 9.30
C GLN A 77 14.86 5.47 10.65
N SER A 78 16.15 5.12 10.65
CA SER A 78 16.86 4.60 11.82
C SER A 78 16.12 3.44 12.49
N GLU A 79 15.34 3.68 13.55
CA GLU A 79 14.56 2.69 14.30
C GLU A 79 13.04 2.80 14.11
N THR A 80 12.60 3.76 13.29
CA THR A 80 11.17 4.01 13.00
C THR A 80 10.84 3.69 11.56
N VAL A 81 9.56 3.59 11.24
CA VAL A 81 9.08 3.42 9.86
C VAL A 81 8.20 4.60 9.46
N THR A 82 8.49 5.23 8.33
CA THR A 82 7.65 6.26 7.74
C THR A 82 6.76 5.67 6.65
N LEU A 83 5.52 6.13 6.60
CA LEU A 83 4.51 5.81 5.61
C LEU A 83 4.41 6.95 4.59
N HIS A 84 4.59 6.62 3.32
CA HIS A 84 4.51 7.52 2.18
C HIS A 84 3.39 7.06 1.25
N ALA A 85 2.77 7.98 0.52
CA ALA A 85 1.88 7.62 -0.57
C ALA A 85 2.70 7.15 -1.77
N ARG A 86 2.20 6.13 -2.47
CA ARG A 86 2.81 5.57 -3.68
C ARG A 86 1.78 5.52 -4.81
N ILE A 87 2.20 5.88 -6.00
CA ILE A 87 1.43 5.71 -7.24
C ILE A 87 2.27 4.95 -8.25
N ARG A 88 1.70 3.93 -8.87
CA ARG A 88 2.24 3.38 -10.12
C ARG A 88 1.29 3.70 -11.26
N LEU A 89 1.76 4.45 -12.26
CA LEU A 89 1.00 4.71 -13.48
C LEU A 89 1.05 3.47 -14.38
N ASN A 90 -0.08 3.16 -15.01
CA ASN A 90 -0.25 2.03 -15.91
C ASN A 90 -0.79 2.55 -17.25
N MET A 91 -0.51 1.84 -18.34
CA MET A 91 -1.10 2.13 -19.64
C MET A 91 -2.62 2.04 -19.56
N GLY A 92 -3.29 3.16 -19.82
CA GLY A 92 -4.74 3.28 -19.78
C GLY A 92 -5.32 3.74 -21.11
N ASP A 93 -6.60 3.44 -21.33
CA ASP A 93 -7.35 3.83 -22.54
C ASP A 93 -7.48 5.36 -22.67
N MET A 94 -7.28 6.08 -21.58
CA MET A 94 -7.41 7.53 -21.47
C MET A 94 -6.06 8.26 -21.57
N ASP A 95 -4.96 7.56 -21.88
CA ASP A 95 -3.62 8.15 -21.90
C ASP A 95 -3.44 9.24 -22.97
N ASP A 96 -4.26 9.24 -24.02
CA ASP A 96 -4.25 10.27 -25.08
C ASP A 96 -5.06 11.52 -24.72
N VAL A 97 -5.89 11.48 -23.67
CA VAL A 97 -6.73 12.61 -23.26
C VAL A 97 -6.25 13.27 -21.97
N VAL A 98 -5.52 12.55 -21.12
CA VAL A 98 -4.93 13.11 -19.91
C VAL A 98 -3.60 13.80 -20.20
N HIS A 99 -3.21 14.70 -19.29
CA HIS A 99 -1.99 15.49 -19.46
C HIS A 99 -0.76 14.73 -18.96
N TRP A 100 0.32 14.82 -19.72
CA TRP A 100 1.64 14.28 -19.37
C TRP A 100 2.69 15.40 -19.41
N PRO A 101 3.71 15.36 -18.53
CA PRO A 101 3.91 14.41 -17.44
C PRO A 101 2.87 14.56 -16.32
N PHE A 102 2.64 13.48 -15.58
CA PHE A 102 1.70 13.42 -14.46
C PHE A 102 1.98 14.55 -13.47
N THR A 103 0.98 15.43 -13.32
CA THR A 103 1.03 16.57 -12.41
C THR A 103 -0.30 16.63 -11.68
N LYS A 104 -0.34 16.07 -10.46
CA LYS A 104 -1.52 16.07 -9.60
C LYS A 104 -1.11 16.20 -8.14
N THR A 105 -2.04 16.71 -7.35
CA THR A 105 -1.89 16.66 -5.90
C THR A 105 -2.42 15.33 -5.39
N VAL A 106 -1.57 14.62 -4.66
CA VAL A 106 -1.88 13.34 -4.04
C VAL A 106 -2.27 13.60 -2.61
N LYS A 107 -3.48 13.14 -2.25
CA LYS A 107 -3.95 13.16 -0.88
C LYS A 107 -4.14 11.73 -0.40
N LEU A 108 -3.36 11.34 0.61
CA LEU A 108 -3.50 10.08 1.33
C LEU A 108 -4.00 10.38 2.74
N ARG A 109 -5.18 9.89 3.11
CA ARG A 109 -5.74 10.04 4.46
C ARG A 109 -5.64 8.72 5.18
N VAL A 110 -5.17 8.75 6.41
CA VAL A 110 -5.18 7.63 7.35
C VAL A 110 -6.33 7.85 8.31
N LEU A 111 -7.30 6.95 8.29
CA LEU A 111 -8.55 7.10 9.02
C LEU A 111 -8.48 6.42 10.38
N HIS A 112 -8.80 7.13 11.45
CA HIS A 112 -8.92 6.52 12.76
C HIS A 112 -10.19 5.65 12.81
N PRO A 113 -10.12 4.39 13.26
CA PRO A 113 -11.24 3.44 13.18
C PRO A 113 -12.50 3.88 13.95
N THR A 114 -12.36 4.62 15.05
CA THR A 114 -13.46 5.00 15.96
C THR A 114 -13.58 6.48 16.28
N ARG A 115 -12.50 7.28 16.18
CA ARG A 115 -12.47 8.67 16.69
C ARG A 115 -12.87 9.73 15.66
N TRP A 116 -13.29 9.35 14.45
CA TRP A 116 -13.60 10.29 13.37
C TRP A 116 -12.46 11.30 13.11
N ALA A 117 -11.24 10.86 13.39
CA ALA A 117 -10.02 11.64 13.25
C ALA A 117 -9.22 11.10 12.07
N GLU A 118 -8.44 11.95 11.44
CA GLU A 118 -7.59 11.59 10.32
C GLU A 118 -6.20 12.23 10.43
N ARG A 119 -5.23 11.56 9.83
CA ARG A 119 -3.93 12.14 9.48
C ARG A 119 -3.84 12.14 7.96
N GLU A 120 -3.20 13.16 7.39
CA GLU A 120 -3.09 13.25 5.93
C GLU A 120 -1.67 13.53 5.46
N ILE A 121 -1.35 12.96 4.30
CA ILE A 121 -0.27 13.41 3.42
C ILE A 121 -0.96 14.13 2.27
N ASN A 122 -0.55 15.35 1.98
CA ASN A 122 -1.07 16.15 0.87
C ASN A 122 0.10 16.80 0.14
N GLU A 123 0.41 16.31 -1.07
CA GLU A 123 1.60 16.74 -1.81
C GLU A 123 1.33 16.86 -3.30
N THR A 124 1.71 18.01 -3.87
CA THR A 124 1.70 18.22 -5.31
C THR A 124 2.92 17.54 -5.94
N LEU A 125 2.67 16.49 -6.72
CA LEU A 125 3.71 15.83 -7.49
C LEU A 125 3.94 16.62 -8.78
N SER A 126 5.11 17.24 -8.88
CA SER A 126 5.53 17.90 -10.12
C SER A 126 5.89 16.84 -11.17
N GLY A 127 5.59 17.08 -12.45
CA GLY A 127 5.97 16.19 -13.56
C GLY A 127 7.49 16.06 -13.84
N ARG A 128 8.34 16.36 -12.86
CA ARG A 128 9.80 16.14 -12.89
C ARG A 128 10.23 14.96 -12.02
N VAL A 129 9.28 14.28 -11.37
CA VAL A 129 9.55 13.09 -10.57
C VAL A 129 9.68 11.86 -11.47
N SER A 130 10.57 10.93 -11.11
CA SER A 130 10.73 9.67 -11.85
C SER A 130 9.42 8.89 -11.87
N GLY A 131 9.02 8.40 -13.05
CA GLY A 131 7.77 7.67 -13.24
C GLY A 131 6.54 8.54 -13.45
N SER A 132 6.73 9.86 -13.67
CA SER A 132 5.65 10.78 -14.06
C SER A 132 5.45 10.86 -15.57
N GLU A 133 6.34 10.28 -16.38
CA GLU A 133 6.14 10.19 -17.83
C GLU A 133 4.94 9.32 -18.18
N ARG A 134 4.44 9.48 -19.41
CA ARG A 134 3.41 8.60 -19.97
C ARG A 134 3.94 7.15 -19.93
N PRO A 135 3.21 6.20 -19.31
CA PRO A 135 3.67 4.83 -19.19
C PRO A 135 3.68 4.16 -20.57
N ASP A 136 4.70 3.34 -20.78
CA ASP A 136 4.85 2.40 -21.87
C ASP A 136 4.93 0.96 -21.33
N GLU A 137 5.10 -0.02 -22.23
CA GLU A 137 5.20 -1.44 -21.85
C GLU A 137 6.38 -1.75 -20.91
N SER A 138 7.41 -0.90 -20.89
CA SER A 138 8.61 -1.06 -20.07
C SER A 138 8.51 -0.35 -18.70
N SER A 139 7.43 0.40 -18.48
CA SER A 139 7.28 1.28 -17.33
C SER A 139 7.11 0.50 -16.03
N THR A 140 8.15 0.57 -15.20
CA THR A 140 8.22 -0.09 -13.90
C THR A 140 8.33 0.88 -12.72
N ALA A 141 8.61 2.15 -13.00
CA ALA A 141 8.76 3.19 -11.99
C ALA A 141 7.43 3.45 -11.26
N ALA A 142 7.55 3.81 -9.99
CA ALA A 142 6.46 4.33 -9.17
C ALA A 142 6.88 5.68 -8.62
N ILE A 143 5.90 6.54 -8.42
CA ILE A 143 6.04 7.85 -7.83
C ILE A 143 5.74 7.74 -6.33
N TYR A 144 6.51 8.46 -5.51
CA TYR A 144 6.36 8.48 -4.06
C TYR A 144 6.27 9.92 -3.58
N THR A 145 5.51 10.15 -2.51
CA THR A 145 5.52 11.44 -1.82
C THR A 145 6.80 11.61 -1.02
N THR A 146 7.34 12.82 -1.00
CA THR A 146 8.42 13.20 -0.08
C THR A 146 7.89 13.35 1.35
N SER A 147 6.66 13.85 1.49
CA SER A 147 5.90 13.94 2.73
C SER A 147 5.51 12.55 3.23
N SER A 148 5.51 12.39 4.56
CA SER A 148 5.25 11.11 5.20
C SER A 148 4.62 11.25 6.58
N LEU A 149 4.09 10.13 7.08
CA LEU A 149 3.61 9.98 8.46
C LEU A 149 4.48 8.95 9.17
N ASN A 150 4.74 9.13 10.46
CA ASN A 150 5.42 8.11 11.24
C ASN A 150 4.45 6.95 11.56
N LEU A 151 4.76 5.74 11.14
CA LEU A 151 3.91 4.56 11.33
C LEU A 151 3.81 4.16 12.81
N ASP A 152 4.89 4.34 13.58
CA ASP A 152 4.89 4.06 15.01
C ASP A 152 3.94 5.02 15.76
N ASP A 153 3.94 6.30 15.39
CA ASP A 153 2.99 7.27 15.93
C ASP A 153 1.54 6.89 15.57
N LEU A 154 1.27 6.46 14.33
CA LEU A 154 -0.05 5.98 13.93
C LEU A 154 -0.50 4.76 14.75
N ILE A 155 0.40 3.82 15.03
CA ILE A 155 0.13 2.67 15.89
C ILE A 155 -0.17 3.13 17.32
N ASN A 156 0.68 3.99 17.89
CA ASN A 156 0.55 4.48 19.25
C ASN A 156 -0.71 5.34 19.45
N ASP A 157 -1.11 6.11 18.44
CA ASP A 157 -2.31 6.94 18.44
C ASP A 157 -3.61 6.13 18.22
N GLY A 158 -3.51 4.83 17.90
CA GLY A 158 -4.66 3.93 17.74
C GLY A 158 -5.29 3.91 16.34
N TYR A 159 -4.57 4.37 15.30
CA TYR A 159 -5.02 4.26 13.90
C TYR A 159 -4.94 2.83 13.37
N VAL A 160 -4.15 1.96 13.99
CA VAL A 160 -4.05 0.55 13.66
C VAL A 160 -4.91 -0.27 14.63
N GLU A 161 -6.01 -0.83 14.11
CA GLU A 161 -6.89 -1.72 14.86
C GLU A 161 -6.91 -3.10 14.20
N ARG A 162 -6.79 -4.18 14.97
CA ARG A 162 -6.75 -5.56 14.45
C ARG A 162 -5.69 -5.79 13.36
N ASP A 163 -4.57 -5.07 13.48
CA ASP A 163 -3.45 -5.11 12.52
C ASP A 163 -3.79 -4.54 11.12
N GLU A 164 -4.89 -3.79 11.01
CA GLU A 164 -5.36 -3.11 9.82
C GLU A 164 -5.12 -1.59 9.94
N LEU A 165 -4.64 -0.98 8.85
CA LEU A 165 -4.56 0.48 8.70
C LEU A 165 -5.50 0.90 7.57
N ARG A 166 -6.47 1.77 7.86
CA ARG A 166 -7.41 2.26 6.86
C ARG A 166 -6.87 3.50 6.19
N VAL A 167 -6.77 3.44 4.87
CA VAL A 167 -6.30 4.56 4.06
C VAL A 167 -7.27 4.89 2.94
N GLU A 168 -7.45 6.18 2.69
CA GLU A 168 -8.16 6.71 1.52
C GLU A 168 -7.19 7.45 0.61
N PHE A 169 -7.36 7.25 -0.68
CA PHE A 169 -6.48 7.79 -1.72
C PHE A 169 -7.29 8.68 -2.66
N GLU A 170 -6.86 9.93 -2.82
CA GLU A 170 -7.49 10.91 -3.69
C GLU A 170 -6.45 11.59 -4.59
N LEU A 171 -6.83 11.84 -5.84
CA LEU A 171 -6.12 12.76 -6.73
C LEU A 171 -6.93 14.05 -6.83
N LEU A 172 -6.26 15.18 -6.59
CA LEU A 172 -6.84 16.50 -6.74
C LEU A 172 -6.34 17.17 -8.03
N PRO A 173 -7.16 18.03 -8.67
CA PRO A 173 -6.84 18.71 -9.93
C PRO A 173 -5.48 19.40 -9.97
#